data_AF-A0A553KJ84-F1
#
_entry.id   AF-A0A553KJ84-F1
#
_cell.length_a   1.000
_cell.length_b   1.000
_cell.length_c   1.000
_cell.angle_alpha   90.00
_cell.angle_beta   90.00
_cell.angle_gamma   90.00
#
_symmetry.space_group_name_H-M   'P 1'
#
loop_
_entity.id
_entity.type
_entity.pdbx_description
1 polymer ?
#
loop_
_entity_poly.entity_id
_entity_poly.type
_entity_poly.pdbx_seq_one_letter_code
_entity_poly.pdbx_strand_id
1 'polypeptide(L)'
;MPEEKAHPDSHRLRDRRRCRNPRSIGSAKREPGRNRTSPERIAAVSQAAPDHEIRAGSLLPGNRGAARRQNGVGEDLSVSGEKTISEKIQEGRIVNDKAFIQDGTVTSLVKKARRATLFRNIGISLVVSLLVLAGGFLGSRQLLGKSADDALRDIALFKQISGPNVHEAGYRINFGLFSGTLEYQTYKLVEGIPVAWNQETFEFNALGSVSRLPGNYSSIQLPDPAMKDFHYQRPFNPQTGQREMLFYLPGIDYGHYLNDLASLNEIGSGRYVEMAISFDKSYTAAQINAMLPEGVHPVWYWVDTYYDKEAYTPKTVVEEQKMPDGSIKQVERVTPPAPDSARDVYGFDANMGDSEEGQGTEKDFLRSLENGLTYGKKYYAEYKKIYDYLKGGKEKPTERDVKILGVVVTGSPDSLKALQGQPYVKAAVLGAVVDKY
;
A
#
# COMPACT_ATOMS: atom_id res chain seq x y z
N MET A 1 -55.58 -25.66 -62.49
CA MET A 1 -56.75 -24.80 -62.75
C MET A 1 -57.06 -24.00 -61.49
N PRO A 2 -57.34 -22.70 -61.65
CA PRO A 2 -56.51 -21.67 -61.01
C PRO A 2 -57.32 -20.48 -60.46
N GLU A 3 -56.58 -19.46 -59.99
CA GLU A 3 -56.93 -18.02 -60.01
C GLU A 3 -58.14 -17.56 -59.14
N GLU A 4 -58.23 -16.34 -58.62
CA GLU A 4 -57.79 -15.06 -59.19
C GLU A 4 -57.71 -13.94 -58.12
N LYS A 5 -57.02 -12.89 -58.56
CA LYS A 5 -56.68 -11.57 -58.03
C LYS A 5 -57.90 -10.69 -57.66
N ALA A 6 -57.66 -9.62 -56.91
CA ALA A 6 -57.62 -8.23 -57.45
C ALA A 6 -58.04 -7.15 -56.42
N HIS A 7 -57.14 -6.18 -56.21
CA HIS A 7 -57.46 -4.75 -56.01
C HIS A 7 -57.86 -4.14 -57.38
N PRO A 8 -58.59 -3.01 -57.51
CA PRO A 8 -58.10 -1.65 -57.17
C PRO A 8 -59.21 -0.62 -56.81
N ASP A 9 -58.86 0.59 -56.32
CA ASP A 9 -58.99 1.94 -56.97
C ASP A 9 -59.91 2.84 -56.12
N SER A 10 -59.45 3.94 -55.48
CA SER A 10 -59.03 5.28 -55.96
C SER A 10 -60.18 6.33 -56.01
N HIS A 11 -59.98 7.50 -55.37
CA HIS A 11 -60.57 8.85 -55.59
C HIS A 11 -60.24 9.72 -54.33
N ARG A 12 -59.27 10.64 -54.27
CA ARG A 12 -58.98 11.94 -54.95
C ARG A 12 -59.86 13.13 -54.52
N LEU A 13 -59.18 14.20 -54.05
CA LEU A 13 -59.48 15.66 -53.99
C LEU A 13 -59.55 16.24 -52.56
N ARG A 14 -58.51 16.94 -52.10
CA ARG A 14 -58.23 18.41 -52.21
C ARG A 14 -59.30 19.29 -51.56
N ASP A 15 -58.93 20.03 -50.51
CA ASP A 15 -58.94 21.49 -50.59
C ASP A 15 -58.03 22.21 -49.57
N ARG A 16 -57.62 23.42 -49.96
CA ARG A 16 -56.67 24.34 -49.31
C ARG A 16 -57.38 25.35 -48.39
N ARG A 17 -56.65 25.89 -47.39
CA ARG A 17 -56.57 27.33 -46.95
C ARG A 17 -55.82 27.38 -45.60
N ARG A 18 -54.58 27.90 -45.47
CA ARG A 18 -54.03 29.28 -45.41
C ARG A 18 -54.49 30.16 -44.23
N CYS A 19 -53.49 30.89 -43.70
CA CYS A 19 -53.49 32.03 -42.76
C CYS A 19 -53.42 31.64 -41.27
N ARG A 20 -52.69 32.32 -40.37
CA ARG A 20 -51.70 33.42 -40.40
C ARG A 20 -51.13 33.50 -38.97
N ASN A 21 -49.85 33.87 -38.85
CA ASN A 21 -49.20 34.30 -37.59
C ASN A 21 -49.71 35.71 -37.18
N PRO A 22 -49.56 36.14 -35.92
CA PRO A 22 -48.56 37.20 -35.69
C PRO A 22 -47.81 37.16 -34.33
N ARG A 23 -46.66 37.84 -34.34
CA ARG A 23 -45.76 38.21 -33.23
C ARG A 23 -46.26 39.45 -32.46
N SER A 24 -45.88 39.60 -31.18
CA SER A 24 -45.24 40.81 -30.56
C SER A 24 -44.83 40.51 -29.09
N ILE A 25 -43.58 40.69 -28.65
CA ILE A 25 -42.94 41.90 -28.05
C ILE A 25 -43.69 42.40 -26.80
N GLY A 26 -43.14 42.63 -25.61
CA GLY A 26 -41.78 42.60 -25.05
C GLY A 26 -41.77 43.21 -23.62
N SER A 27 -40.56 43.39 -23.07
CA SER A 27 -40.15 44.36 -22.01
C SER A 27 -39.69 43.81 -20.66
N ALA A 28 -38.57 44.42 -20.23
CA ALA A 28 -37.66 44.09 -19.15
C ALA A 28 -38.03 44.67 -17.78
N LYS A 29 -37.43 44.11 -16.72
CA LYS A 29 -37.14 44.83 -15.47
C LYS A 29 -35.86 44.27 -14.80
N ARG A 30 -34.99 45.19 -14.36
CA ARG A 30 -33.69 44.99 -13.71
C ARG A 30 -33.82 44.74 -12.20
N GLU A 31 -32.95 43.86 -11.68
CA GLU A 31 -32.16 43.85 -10.41
C GLU A 31 -32.84 44.09 -9.02
N PRO A 32 -32.23 43.68 -7.87
CA PRO A 32 -30.81 43.38 -7.61
C PRO A 32 -30.50 42.06 -6.86
N GLY A 33 -29.20 41.75 -6.78
CA GLY A 33 -28.66 40.47 -6.34
C GLY A 33 -28.69 40.15 -4.85
N ARG A 34 -28.32 38.90 -4.53
CA ARG A 34 -27.81 38.46 -3.24
C ARG A 34 -27.10 37.10 -3.37
N ASN A 35 -25.82 37.13 -2.97
CA ASN A 35 -25.02 36.11 -2.32
C ASN A 35 -25.12 34.66 -2.79
N ARG A 36 -24.12 34.26 -3.58
CA ARG A 36 -23.58 32.90 -3.56
C ARG A 36 -22.86 32.69 -2.22
N THR A 37 -23.41 31.84 -1.36
CA THR A 37 -22.67 31.22 -0.26
C THR A 37 -22.23 29.83 -0.73
N SER A 38 -20.94 29.67 -1.01
CA SER A 38 -20.27 28.37 -1.13
C SER A 38 -20.34 27.65 0.22
N PRO A 39 -20.55 26.32 0.25
CA PRO A 39 -20.25 25.54 1.45
C PRO A 39 -18.74 25.44 1.63
N GLU A 40 -18.31 25.65 2.87
CA GLU A 40 -16.94 25.69 3.34
C GLU A 40 -16.17 24.40 3.03
N ARG A 41 -14.95 24.56 2.48
CA ARG A 41 -13.94 23.51 2.43
C ARG A 41 -13.41 23.27 3.84
N ILE A 42 -13.52 22.04 4.32
CA ILE A 42 -12.74 21.53 5.44
C ILE A 42 -11.29 21.44 4.94
N ALA A 43 -10.48 22.44 5.29
CA ALA A 43 -9.04 22.41 5.07
C ALA A 43 -8.41 21.44 6.07
N ALA A 44 -7.89 20.32 5.57
CA ALA A 44 -6.98 19.46 6.32
C ALA A 44 -5.70 20.27 6.61
N VAL A 45 -5.44 20.50 7.89
CA VAL A 45 -4.24 21.17 8.39
C VAL A 45 -3.05 20.23 8.22
N SER A 46 -2.28 20.42 7.14
CA SER A 46 -0.94 19.85 7.00
C SER A 46 0.01 20.68 7.84
N GLN A 47 0.46 20.16 8.98
CA GLN A 47 1.50 20.80 9.80
C GLN A 47 2.87 20.55 9.16
N ALA A 48 3.49 21.65 8.73
CA ALA A 48 4.85 21.70 8.22
C ALA A 48 5.88 21.33 9.31
N ALA A 49 6.84 20.47 8.96
CA ALA A 49 8.06 20.25 9.74
C ALA A 49 9.06 21.38 9.48
N PRO A 50 9.84 21.85 10.47
CA PRO A 50 10.82 22.90 10.25
C PRO A 50 12.13 22.35 9.68
N ASP A 51 12.60 23.01 8.62
CA ASP A 51 13.94 22.86 8.06
C ASP A 51 15.01 23.32 9.06
N HIS A 52 16.02 22.48 9.27
CA HIS A 52 17.30 22.91 9.85
C HIS A 52 18.44 22.49 8.93
N GLU A 53 18.91 23.45 8.13
CA GLU A 53 20.22 23.43 7.51
C GLU A 53 21.32 23.37 8.59
N ILE A 54 22.21 22.38 8.52
CA ILE A 54 23.57 22.53 9.06
C ILE A 54 24.57 22.16 7.97
N ARG A 55 25.24 23.21 7.52
CA ARG A 55 26.41 23.24 6.65
C ARG A 55 27.64 22.83 7.47
N ALA A 56 28.38 21.82 7.04
CA ALA A 56 29.72 21.54 7.57
C ALA A 56 30.69 21.30 6.41
N GLY A 57 31.62 22.25 6.26
CA GLY A 57 32.79 22.13 5.40
C GLY A 57 34.08 21.89 6.20
N SER A 58 35.13 21.59 5.44
CA SER A 58 36.57 21.59 5.74
C SER A 58 37.19 20.38 6.47
N LEU A 59 37.90 19.58 5.65
CA LEU A 59 39.36 19.38 5.64
C LEU A 59 40.09 19.09 6.97
N LEU A 60 40.75 17.94 7.05
CA LEU A 60 42.12 17.84 7.58
C LEU A 60 42.96 16.74 6.85
N PRO A 61 44.29 16.92 6.71
CA PRO A 61 45.22 16.02 6.04
C PRO A 61 45.90 15.02 7.00
N GLY A 62 46.59 14.01 6.43
CA GLY A 62 47.28 12.95 7.18
C GLY A 62 48.74 13.22 7.55
N ASN A 63 49.32 12.31 8.35
CA ASN A 63 50.62 11.65 8.11
C ASN A 63 51.00 10.68 9.26
N ARG A 64 51.70 9.58 8.90
CA ARG A 64 52.81 8.84 9.56
C ARG A 64 52.73 8.53 11.08
N GLY A 65 53.13 7.37 11.59
CA GLY A 65 53.88 6.23 11.07
C GLY A 65 54.52 5.47 12.25
N ALA A 66 54.83 4.18 12.03
CA ALA A 66 55.73 3.30 12.78
C ALA A 66 55.43 2.98 14.27
N ALA A 67 55.22 1.71 14.61
CA ALA A 67 56.33 0.79 14.92
C ALA A 67 55.80 -0.59 15.35
N ARG A 68 56.49 -1.59 14.83
CA ARG A 68 56.33 -3.04 15.00
C ARG A 68 57.16 -3.48 16.20
N ARG A 69 56.67 -4.36 17.08
CA ARG A 69 57.46 -5.45 17.68
C ARG A 69 56.57 -6.49 18.37
N GLN A 70 56.83 -7.73 17.96
CA GLN A 70 56.39 -8.98 18.55
C GLN A 70 57.21 -9.31 19.81
N ASN A 71 56.64 -10.18 20.64
CA ASN A 71 57.24 -11.34 21.33
C ASN A 71 56.59 -11.45 22.73
N GLY A 72 55.95 -12.54 23.11
CA GLY A 72 56.28 -13.92 22.79
C GLY A 72 56.87 -14.54 24.05
N VAL A 73 55.98 -15.14 24.82
CA VAL A 73 56.20 -15.83 26.10
C VAL A 73 57.08 -17.07 25.88
N GLY A 74 58.00 -17.31 26.81
CA GLY A 74 58.79 -18.54 26.89
C GLY A 74 59.43 -18.66 28.27
N GLU A 75 59.10 -19.76 28.94
CA GLU A 75 59.56 -20.20 30.27
C GLU A 75 61.08 -20.36 30.35
N ASP A 76 61.66 -20.26 31.55
CA ASP A 76 62.47 -21.36 32.06
C ASP A 76 62.70 -21.30 33.57
N LEU A 77 62.67 -22.48 34.18
CA LEU A 77 63.02 -22.79 35.57
C LEU A 77 64.55 -22.89 35.72
N SER A 78 65.11 -22.43 36.84
CA SER A 78 66.19 -23.15 37.52
C SER A 78 66.41 -22.66 38.95
N VAL A 79 66.93 -23.60 39.74
CA VAL A 79 67.00 -23.69 41.19
C VAL A 79 68.37 -23.25 41.71
N SER A 80 68.43 -22.94 43.01
CA SER A 80 69.58 -23.12 43.93
C SER A 80 70.38 -21.87 44.30
N GLY A 81 70.58 -21.69 45.62
CA GLY A 81 71.70 -20.92 46.15
C GLY A 81 71.41 -20.11 47.41
N GLU A 82 71.27 -20.78 48.57
CA GLU A 82 71.51 -20.15 49.87
C GLU A 82 72.97 -19.70 49.97
N LYS A 83 73.24 -18.51 50.54
CA LYS A 83 73.90 -18.36 51.86
C LYS A 83 74.35 -16.92 52.18
N THR A 84 73.93 -16.50 53.38
CA THR A 84 74.71 -15.79 54.41
C THR A 84 75.12 -14.34 54.18
N ILE A 85 74.56 -13.42 55.00
CA ILE A 85 75.36 -12.45 55.76
C ILE A 85 74.83 -12.35 57.21
N SER A 86 75.75 -12.65 58.12
CA SER A 86 75.85 -12.43 59.58
C SER A 86 75.12 -11.19 60.13
N GLU A 87 74.36 -11.34 61.21
CA GLU A 87 74.80 -11.29 62.62
C GLU A 87 74.83 -9.85 63.19
N LYS A 88 73.88 -9.57 64.09
CA LYS A 88 74.10 -8.76 65.30
C LYS A 88 72.94 -8.99 66.26
N ILE A 89 73.18 -9.89 67.21
CA ILE A 89 72.40 -10.03 68.44
C ILE A 89 72.78 -8.86 69.34
N GLN A 90 71.78 -8.12 69.81
CA GLN A 90 71.89 -7.35 71.03
C GLN A 90 70.59 -7.52 71.81
N GLU A 91 70.67 -8.35 72.85
CA GLU A 91 69.61 -8.56 73.83
C GLU A 91 69.26 -7.24 74.51
N GLY A 92 67.96 -6.99 74.67
CA GLY A 92 67.51 -5.80 75.37
C GLY A 92 66.00 -5.66 75.42
N ARG A 93 65.42 -6.31 76.43
CA ARG A 93 64.15 -5.92 77.08
C ARG A 93 62.87 -6.27 76.32
N ILE A 94 62.25 -7.36 76.77
CA ILE A 94 60.81 -7.55 76.71
C ILE A 94 60.15 -6.34 77.40
N VAL A 95 59.60 -5.44 76.58
CA VAL A 95 58.51 -4.56 77.01
C VAL A 95 57.25 -5.17 76.42
N ASN A 96 56.41 -5.63 77.33
CA ASN A 96 55.06 -6.12 77.10
C ASN A 96 54.19 -4.96 76.60
N ASP A 97 54.29 -4.59 75.33
CA ASP A 97 53.27 -3.77 74.69
C ASP A 97 52.13 -4.69 74.23
N LYS A 98 51.32 -5.10 75.20
CA LYS A 98 49.90 -5.39 74.97
C LYS A 98 49.21 -4.07 74.66
N ALA A 99 49.55 -3.45 73.54
CA ALA A 99 48.76 -2.40 72.94
C ALA A 99 47.52 -3.08 72.33
N PHE A 100 46.38 -2.85 72.97
CA PHE A 100 45.05 -3.18 72.51
C PHE A 100 44.88 -2.99 70.99
N ILE A 101 44.79 -4.08 70.24
CA ILE A 101 44.04 -4.11 68.99
C ILE A 101 42.79 -4.93 69.26
N GLN A 102 41.69 -4.19 69.30
CA GLN A 102 40.36 -4.71 69.54
C GLN A 102 39.89 -5.35 68.20
N ASP A 103 40.23 -6.63 67.98
CA ASP A 103 40.01 -7.36 66.72
C ASP A 103 38.54 -7.39 66.26
N GLY A 104 37.58 -7.34 67.20
CA GLY A 104 36.15 -7.27 66.91
C GLY A 104 35.68 -5.92 66.33
N THR A 105 36.31 -4.81 66.75
CA THR A 105 35.99 -3.46 66.25
C THR A 105 36.61 -3.21 64.89
N VAL A 106 37.87 -3.63 64.67
CA VAL A 106 38.52 -3.49 63.35
C VAL A 106 37.77 -4.29 62.28
N THR A 107 37.37 -5.53 62.59
CA THR A 107 36.61 -6.36 61.64
C THR A 107 35.19 -5.83 61.37
N SER A 108 34.50 -5.26 62.36
CA SER A 108 33.18 -4.65 62.18
C SER A 108 33.25 -3.34 61.39
N LEU A 109 34.29 -2.52 61.60
CA LEU A 109 34.57 -1.29 60.86
C LEU A 109 34.91 -1.60 59.39
N VAL A 110 35.74 -2.61 59.14
CA VAL A 110 36.07 -3.06 57.78
C VAL A 110 34.84 -3.60 57.06
N LYS A 111 33.95 -4.37 57.73
CA LYS A 111 32.69 -4.86 57.14
C LYS A 111 31.73 -3.70 56.80
N LYS A 112 31.62 -2.68 57.65
CA LYS A 112 30.78 -1.49 57.41
C LYS A 112 31.30 -0.67 56.22
N ALA A 113 32.62 -0.46 56.14
CA ALA A 113 33.26 0.22 55.02
C ALA A 113 33.06 -0.55 53.70
N ARG A 114 33.23 -1.88 53.70
CA ARG A 114 32.96 -2.72 52.52
C ARG A 114 31.50 -2.63 52.05
N ARG A 115 30.53 -2.64 52.97
CA ARG A 115 29.10 -2.46 52.63
C ARG A 115 28.83 -1.07 52.05
N ALA A 116 29.41 -0.01 52.61
CA ALA A 116 29.27 1.35 52.09
C ALA A 116 29.85 1.48 50.66
N THR A 117 31.01 0.89 50.39
CA THR A 117 31.60 0.86 49.03
C THR A 117 30.74 0.05 48.06
N LEU A 118 30.20 -1.10 48.50
CA LEU A 118 29.28 -1.90 47.69
C LEU A 118 28.02 -1.11 47.33
N PHE A 119 27.37 -0.45 48.30
CA PHE A 119 26.20 0.39 48.04
C PHE A 119 26.52 1.59 47.14
N ARG A 120 27.70 2.22 47.29
CA ARG A 120 28.15 3.28 46.38
C ARG A 120 28.30 2.78 44.95
N ASN A 121 28.94 1.62 44.76
CA ASN A 121 29.14 1.04 43.43
C ASN A 121 27.81 0.61 42.80
N ILE A 122 26.92 -0.02 43.59
CA ILE A 122 25.55 -0.36 43.16
C ILE A 122 24.80 0.91 42.75
N GLY A 123 24.90 1.99 43.53
CA GLY A 123 24.27 3.27 43.23
C GLY A 123 24.79 3.87 41.93
N ILE A 124 26.12 3.93 41.74
CA ILE A 124 26.72 4.43 40.50
C ILE A 124 26.31 3.55 39.31
N SER A 125 26.37 2.22 39.44
CA SER A 125 25.96 1.32 38.34
C SER A 125 24.48 1.48 38.01
N LEU A 126 23.62 1.64 39.01
CA LEU A 126 22.18 1.85 38.79
C LEU A 126 21.93 3.17 38.04
N VAL A 127 22.60 4.26 38.44
CA VAL A 127 22.47 5.56 37.78
C VAL A 127 22.98 5.49 36.34
N VAL A 128 24.14 4.87 36.10
CA VAL A 128 24.69 4.70 34.75
C VAL A 128 23.76 3.85 33.89
N SER A 129 23.23 2.74 34.42
CA SER A 129 22.26 1.91 33.71
C SER A 129 20.99 2.68 33.36
N LEU A 130 20.45 3.49 34.29
CA LEU A 130 19.28 4.33 34.02
C LEU A 130 19.56 5.38 32.93
N LEU A 131 20.75 5.99 32.92
CA LEU A 131 21.15 6.95 31.89
C LEU A 131 21.28 6.28 30.52
N VAL A 132 21.87 5.08 30.44
CA VAL A 132 21.98 4.31 29.21
C VAL A 132 20.59 3.89 28.71
N LEU A 133 19.71 3.43 29.60
CA LEU A 133 18.33 3.07 29.24
C LEU A 133 17.53 4.30 28.77
N ALA A 134 17.66 5.44 29.43
CA ALA A 134 17.01 6.68 29.03
C ALA A 134 17.52 7.16 27.66
N GLY A 135 18.84 7.15 27.45
CA GLY A 135 19.45 7.50 26.16
C GLY A 135 19.02 6.55 25.04
N GLY A 136 19.04 5.24 25.29
CA GLY A 136 18.57 4.23 24.36
C GLY A 136 17.08 4.36 24.05
N PHE A 137 16.26 4.68 25.05
CA PHE A 137 14.83 4.94 24.88
C PHE A 137 14.56 6.15 24.00
N LEU A 138 15.23 7.28 24.24
CA LEU A 138 15.11 8.50 23.43
C LEU A 138 15.59 8.26 21.99
N GLY A 139 16.73 7.58 21.81
CA GLY A 139 17.26 7.22 20.50
C GLY A 139 16.29 6.30 19.74
N SER A 140 15.77 5.27 20.40
CA SER A 140 14.76 4.38 19.81
C SER A 140 13.49 5.15 19.42
N ARG A 141 13.02 6.08 20.27
CA ARG A 141 11.83 6.90 19.99
C ARG A 141 12.01 7.75 18.73
N GLN A 142 13.18 8.35 18.53
CA GLN A 142 13.47 9.17 17.36
C GLN A 142 13.55 8.33 16.08
N LEU A 143 14.22 7.17 16.14
CA LEU A 143 14.30 6.25 15.01
C LEU A 143 12.92 5.68 14.64
N LEU A 144 12.10 5.33 15.64
CA LEU A 144 10.73 4.87 15.42
C LEU A 144 9.85 5.95 14.82
N GLY A 145 9.96 7.21 15.25
CA GLY A 145 9.23 8.33 14.64
C GLY A 145 9.51 8.42 13.15
N LYS A 146 10.80 8.46 12.78
CA LYS A 146 11.22 8.47 11.37
C LYS A 146 10.72 7.24 10.61
N SER A 147 10.80 6.05 11.20
CA SER A 147 10.31 4.84 10.54
C SER A 147 8.79 4.83 10.35
N ALA A 148 8.03 5.47 11.25
CA ALA A 148 6.58 5.60 11.13
C ALA A 148 6.21 6.58 10.01
N ASP A 149 6.89 7.73 9.96
CA ASP A 149 6.72 8.71 8.88
C ASP A 149 7.10 8.10 7.53
N ASP A 150 8.20 7.33 7.50
CA ASP A 150 8.61 6.64 6.30
C ASP A 150 7.56 5.60 5.86
N ALA A 151 7.04 4.80 6.80
CA ALA A 151 5.99 3.82 6.52
C ALA A 151 4.72 4.48 5.97
N LEU A 152 4.24 5.55 6.61
CA LEU A 152 3.07 6.31 6.17
C LEU A 152 3.24 6.83 4.75
N ARG A 153 4.35 7.51 4.48
CA ARG A 153 4.61 8.10 3.17
C ARG A 153 4.73 7.04 2.07
N ASP A 154 5.39 5.93 2.37
CA ASP A 154 5.56 4.82 1.43
C ASP A 154 4.21 4.17 1.07
N ILE A 155 3.34 3.96 2.07
CA ILE A 155 1.99 3.44 1.86
C ILE A 155 1.16 4.43 1.05
N ALA A 156 1.17 5.71 1.41
CA ALA A 156 0.41 6.75 0.70
C ALA A 156 0.83 6.84 -0.78
N LEU A 157 2.14 6.86 -1.07
CA LEU A 157 2.65 6.83 -2.44
C LEU A 157 2.24 5.56 -3.18
N PHE A 158 2.25 4.40 -2.53
CA PHE A 158 1.87 3.14 -3.17
C PHE A 158 0.38 3.08 -3.49
N LYS A 159 -0.47 3.68 -2.65
CA LYS A 159 -1.92 3.80 -2.91
C LYS A 159 -2.24 4.73 -4.08
N GLN A 160 -1.35 5.64 -4.48
CA GLN A 160 -1.55 6.43 -5.71
C GLN A 160 -1.58 5.57 -6.98
N ILE A 161 -0.95 4.38 -6.95
CA ILE A 161 -0.90 3.48 -8.09
C ILE A 161 -1.66 2.16 -7.89
N SER A 162 -2.29 1.94 -6.74
CA SER A 162 -2.88 0.65 -6.36
C SER A 162 -4.15 0.83 -5.54
N GLY A 163 -5.02 -0.18 -5.51
CA GLY A 163 -6.28 -0.10 -4.78
C GLY A 163 -7.33 0.72 -5.56
N PRO A 164 -8.04 0.10 -6.50
CA PRO A 164 -9.01 0.79 -7.35
C PRO A 164 -10.07 1.53 -6.53
N ASN A 165 -10.15 2.85 -6.72
CA ASN A 165 -11.05 3.76 -6.01
C ASN A 165 -10.94 3.67 -4.47
N VAL A 166 -9.76 3.40 -3.94
CA VAL A 166 -9.51 3.31 -2.49
C VAL A 166 -8.71 4.52 -2.01
N HIS A 167 -9.27 5.24 -1.05
CA HIS A 167 -8.75 6.50 -0.50
C HIS A 167 -8.41 6.37 0.99
N GLU A 168 -7.54 7.23 1.50
CA GLU A 168 -7.16 7.27 2.92
C GLU A 168 -8.27 7.87 3.79
N ALA A 169 -8.83 7.08 4.72
CA ALA A 169 -9.76 7.59 5.73
C ALA A 169 -9.03 8.19 6.95
N GLY A 170 -7.85 7.64 7.26
CA GLY A 170 -7.02 8.06 8.38
C GLY A 170 -6.17 6.91 8.91
N TYR A 171 -5.37 7.18 9.93
CA TYR A 171 -4.46 6.20 10.50
C TYR A 171 -4.30 6.33 12.02
N ARG A 172 -3.81 5.25 12.64
CA ARG A 172 -3.41 5.22 14.06
C ARG A 172 -2.03 4.60 14.18
N ILE A 173 -1.15 5.23 14.96
CA ILE A 173 0.19 4.73 15.24
C ILE A 173 0.28 4.36 16.71
N ASN A 174 0.69 3.13 16.99
CA ASN A 174 1.03 2.67 18.32
C ASN A 174 2.54 2.43 18.38
N PHE A 175 3.22 3.10 19.30
CA PHE A 175 4.66 2.95 19.48
C PHE A 175 4.96 2.02 20.66
N GLY A 176 5.75 0.99 20.40
CA GLY A 176 6.41 0.18 21.41
C GLY A 176 7.85 0.66 21.68
N LEU A 177 8.65 -0.19 22.32
CA LEU A 177 10.02 0.15 22.70
C LEU A 177 11.00 0.18 21.50
N PHE A 178 10.88 -0.77 20.57
CA PHE A 178 11.75 -0.91 19.39
C PHE A 178 10.99 -1.16 18.07
N SER A 179 9.68 -1.36 18.16
CA SER A 179 8.76 -1.50 17.03
C SER A 179 7.46 -0.75 17.31
N GLY A 180 6.67 -0.54 16.28
CA GLY A 180 5.35 0.05 16.37
C GLY A 180 4.44 -0.52 15.29
N THR A 181 3.15 -0.26 15.45
CA THR A 181 2.13 -0.65 14.47
C THR A 181 1.45 0.58 13.92
N LEU A 182 1.23 0.59 12.61
CA LEU A 182 0.47 1.59 11.88
C LEU A 182 -0.81 0.93 11.37
N GLU A 183 -1.95 1.31 11.92
CA GLU A 183 -3.27 0.95 11.40
C GLU A 183 -3.69 2.00 10.38
N TYR A 184 -3.88 1.59 9.14
CA TYR A 184 -4.25 2.44 8.02
C TYR A 184 -5.68 2.10 7.58
N GLN A 185 -6.59 3.05 7.69
CA GLN A 185 -8.00 2.89 7.35
C GLN A 185 -8.28 3.51 5.99
N THR A 186 -9.06 2.81 5.16
CA THR A 186 -9.40 3.27 3.82
C THR A 186 -10.89 3.29 3.57
N TYR A 187 -11.30 4.10 2.61
CA TYR A 187 -12.67 4.16 2.13
C TYR A 187 -12.73 4.15 0.60
N LYS A 188 -13.89 3.80 0.05
CA LYS A 188 -14.22 4.00 -1.36
C LYS A 188 -15.20 5.16 -1.50
N LEU A 189 -15.10 5.91 -2.60
CA LEU A 189 -16.04 6.98 -2.90
C LEU A 189 -16.98 6.53 -4.02
N VAL A 190 -18.28 6.42 -3.74
CA VAL A 190 -19.29 6.01 -4.72
C VAL A 190 -20.33 7.12 -4.84
N GLU A 191 -20.33 7.83 -5.97
CA GLU A 191 -21.25 8.96 -6.23
C GLU A 191 -21.30 9.98 -5.08
N GLY A 192 -20.13 10.31 -4.51
CA GLY A 192 -19.99 11.26 -3.40
C GLY A 192 -20.20 10.67 -1.99
N ILE A 193 -20.52 9.38 -1.88
CA ILE A 193 -20.76 8.70 -0.60
C ILE A 193 -19.51 7.89 -0.21
N PRO A 194 -18.86 8.20 0.93
CA PRO A 194 -17.72 7.43 1.41
C PRO A 194 -18.18 6.12 2.09
N VAL A 195 -17.52 5.01 1.76
CA VAL A 195 -17.77 3.68 2.31
C VAL A 195 -16.50 3.16 2.93
N ALA A 196 -16.49 2.85 4.22
CA ALA A 196 -15.35 2.17 4.84
C ALA A 196 -15.02 0.89 4.05
N TRP A 197 -13.74 0.63 3.78
CA TRP A 197 -13.36 -0.48 2.89
C TRP A 197 -12.36 -1.43 3.51
N ASN A 198 -11.12 -0.99 3.79
CA ASN A 198 -10.11 -1.83 4.40
C ASN A 198 -9.49 -1.17 5.63
N GLN A 199 -9.05 -2.01 6.57
CA GLN A 199 -8.10 -1.64 7.59
C GLN A 199 -6.88 -2.52 7.41
N GLU A 200 -5.75 -1.90 7.11
CA GLU A 200 -4.48 -2.58 6.93
C GLU A 200 -3.57 -2.23 8.10
N THR A 201 -3.01 -3.23 8.79
CA THR A 201 -2.01 -2.97 9.83
C THR A 201 -0.62 -3.28 9.30
N PHE A 202 0.28 -2.33 9.47
CA PHE A 202 1.70 -2.46 9.17
C PHE A 202 2.50 -2.46 10.47
N GLU A 203 3.56 -3.25 10.51
CA GLU A 203 4.55 -3.20 11.57
C GLU A 203 5.79 -2.47 11.04
N PHE A 204 6.35 -1.60 11.86
CA PHE A 204 7.62 -0.92 11.59
C PHE A 204 8.55 -1.03 12.80
N ASN A 205 9.86 -0.92 12.58
CA ASN A 205 10.84 -0.98 13.67
C ASN A 205 11.88 0.13 13.60
N ALA A 206 12.66 0.29 14.67
CA ALA A 206 13.70 1.32 14.75
C ALA A 206 14.81 1.19 13.69
N LEU A 207 14.92 0.04 13.01
CA LEU A 207 15.85 -0.18 11.90
C LEU A 207 15.26 0.23 10.54
N GLY A 208 14.01 0.70 10.49
CA GLY A 208 13.35 1.17 9.28
C GLY A 208 12.70 0.08 8.43
N SER A 209 12.59 -1.16 8.92
CA SER A 209 11.86 -2.19 8.18
C SER A 209 10.36 -1.99 8.34
N VAL A 210 9.59 -2.14 7.25
CA VAL A 210 8.13 -2.02 7.26
C VAL A 210 7.51 -3.26 6.62
N SER A 211 6.69 -3.99 7.36
CA SER A 211 5.99 -5.19 6.88
C SER A 211 4.49 -5.04 7.08
N ARG A 212 3.69 -5.75 6.29
CA ARG A 212 2.25 -5.86 6.57
C ARG A 212 2.08 -6.97 7.60
N LEU A 213 1.27 -6.75 8.63
CA LEU A 213 1.01 -7.78 9.65
C LEU A 213 0.26 -8.96 9.03
N PRO A 214 0.78 -10.19 9.14
CA PRO A 214 0.12 -11.39 8.61
C PRO A 214 -1.30 -11.55 9.16
N GLY A 215 -2.22 -12.00 8.31
CA GLY A 215 -3.59 -12.37 8.70
C GLY A 215 -4.60 -11.22 8.77
N ASN A 216 -4.19 -9.96 8.83
CA ASN A 216 -5.13 -8.81 8.87
C ASN A 216 -5.52 -8.28 7.47
N TYR A 217 -5.54 -9.15 6.47
CA TYR A 217 -5.88 -8.75 5.10
C TYR A 217 -6.45 -9.88 4.24
N SER A 218 -6.76 -11.03 4.83
CA SER A 218 -7.40 -12.11 4.10
C SER A 218 -8.82 -11.70 3.75
N SER A 219 -9.19 -11.90 2.48
CA SER A 219 -10.58 -11.81 2.08
C SER A 219 -11.40 -12.97 2.65
N ILE A 220 -12.70 -12.76 2.78
CA ILE A 220 -13.63 -13.83 3.12
C ILE A 220 -13.91 -14.63 1.86
N GLN A 221 -13.73 -15.96 1.95
CA GLN A 221 -14.05 -16.90 0.88
C GLN A 221 -15.32 -17.65 1.25
N LEU A 222 -16.38 -17.47 0.46
CA LEU A 222 -17.65 -18.17 0.62
C LEU A 222 -18.08 -18.77 -0.72
N PRO A 223 -18.80 -19.90 -0.71
CA PRO A 223 -19.46 -20.40 -1.91
C PRO A 223 -20.43 -19.36 -2.45
N ASP A 224 -20.22 -18.92 -3.69
CA ASP A 224 -21.13 -18.03 -4.41
C ASP A 224 -21.80 -18.84 -5.54
N PRO A 225 -23.13 -18.97 -5.57
CA PRO A 225 -23.84 -19.65 -6.65
C PRO A 225 -23.51 -19.12 -8.05
N ALA A 226 -23.20 -17.81 -8.16
CA ALA A 226 -22.79 -17.20 -9.42
C ALA A 226 -21.38 -17.66 -9.88
N MET A 227 -20.61 -18.29 -9.00
CA MET A 227 -19.26 -18.78 -9.27
C MET A 227 -19.20 -20.28 -9.61
N LYS A 228 -20.35 -20.97 -9.77
CA LYS A 228 -20.38 -22.43 -9.99
C LYS A 228 -19.60 -22.90 -11.23
N ASP A 229 -19.63 -22.11 -12.30
CA ASP A 229 -18.97 -22.43 -13.57
C ASP A 229 -17.51 -21.91 -13.64
N PHE A 230 -17.00 -21.38 -12.53
CA PHE A 230 -15.66 -20.81 -12.42
C PHE A 230 -14.76 -21.70 -11.56
N HIS A 231 -13.48 -21.79 -11.93
CA HIS A 231 -12.47 -22.56 -11.18
C HIS A 231 -11.79 -21.76 -10.07
N TYR A 232 -12.16 -20.49 -9.92
CA TYR A 232 -11.72 -19.57 -8.88
C TYR A 232 -12.92 -19.06 -8.09
N GLN A 233 -12.63 -18.50 -6.92
CA GLN A 233 -13.65 -17.89 -6.07
C GLN A 233 -13.59 -16.37 -6.17
N ARG A 234 -14.73 -15.74 -5.90
CA ARG A 234 -14.81 -14.29 -5.76
C ARG A 234 -14.72 -13.91 -4.28
N PRO A 235 -13.70 -13.12 -3.89
CA PRO A 235 -13.55 -12.75 -2.50
C PRO A 235 -14.59 -11.72 -2.05
N PHE A 236 -14.90 -11.76 -0.75
CA PHE A 236 -15.66 -10.72 -0.06
C PHE A 236 -14.71 -9.90 0.81
N ASN A 237 -14.98 -8.61 0.88
CA ASN A 237 -14.29 -7.70 1.78
C ASN A 237 -14.63 -8.07 3.24
N PRO A 238 -13.62 -8.27 4.12
CA PRO A 238 -13.86 -8.73 5.48
C PRO A 238 -14.54 -7.71 6.39
N GLN A 239 -14.48 -6.41 6.05
CA GLN A 239 -15.06 -5.35 6.87
C GLN A 239 -16.49 -5.04 6.48
N THR A 240 -16.79 -5.06 5.18
CA THR A 240 -18.10 -4.65 4.65
C THR A 240 -18.97 -5.82 4.24
N GLY A 241 -18.39 -7.02 4.05
CA GLY A 241 -19.08 -8.17 3.46
C GLY A 241 -19.45 -7.96 1.98
N GLN A 242 -18.99 -6.88 1.34
CA GLN A 242 -19.27 -6.61 -0.06
C GLN A 242 -18.32 -7.40 -0.97
N ARG A 243 -18.76 -7.67 -2.19
CA ARG A 243 -17.94 -8.42 -3.17
C ARG A 243 -16.75 -7.58 -3.61
N GLU A 244 -15.60 -8.23 -3.76
CA GLU A 244 -14.43 -7.60 -4.38
C GLU A 244 -14.51 -7.71 -5.91
N MET A 245 -13.96 -6.70 -6.58
CA MET A 245 -13.87 -6.64 -8.03
C MET A 245 -12.76 -7.56 -8.55
N LEU A 246 -12.99 -8.12 -9.74
CA LEU A 246 -12.05 -8.96 -10.46
C LEU A 246 -11.78 -8.36 -11.85
N PHE A 247 -10.54 -8.50 -12.33
CA PHE A 247 -10.04 -7.84 -13.53
C PHE A 247 -9.54 -8.89 -14.55
N TYR A 248 -10.08 -8.85 -15.76
CA TYR A 248 -9.80 -9.83 -16.82
C TYR A 248 -8.90 -9.22 -17.89
N LEU A 249 -7.76 -9.84 -18.16
CA LEU A 249 -6.82 -9.32 -19.14
C LEU A 249 -7.39 -9.40 -20.57
N PRO A 250 -7.27 -8.33 -21.37
CA PRO A 250 -7.59 -8.38 -22.78
C PRO A 250 -6.73 -9.41 -23.51
N GLY A 251 -7.34 -10.21 -24.39
CA GLY A 251 -6.66 -11.22 -25.20
C GLY A 251 -6.42 -12.57 -24.52
N ILE A 252 -6.78 -12.73 -23.24
CA ILE A 252 -6.76 -14.03 -22.55
C ILE A 252 -8.14 -14.67 -22.62
N ASP A 253 -8.17 -15.96 -22.99
CA ASP A 253 -9.39 -16.77 -22.95
C ASP A 253 -9.55 -17.44 -21.59
N TYR A 254 -10.53 -16.97 -20.83
CA TYR A 254 -10.87 -17.50 -19.51
C TYR A 254 -11.97 -18.58 -19.57
N GLY A 255 -12.55 -18.84 -20.74
CA GLY A 255 -13.74 -19.66 -20.94
C GLY A 255 -15.03 -18.97 -20.44
N HIS A 256 -15.01 -18.46 -19.22
CA HIS A 256 -16.12 -17.74 -18.59
C HIS A 256 -15.65 -16.39 -18.04
N TYR A 257 -16.50 -15.38 -18.21
CA TYR A 257 -16.26 -14.00 -17.74
C TYR A 257 -17.40 -13.60 -16.82
N LEU A 258 -17.09 -13.00 -15.67
CA LEU A 258 -18.11 -12.43 -14.82
C LEU A 258 -18.75 -11.21 -15.48
N ASN A 259 -20.08 -11.18 -15.45
CA ASN A 259 -20.88 -10.08 -15.96
C ASN A 259 -22.07 -9.82 -15.04
N ASP A 260 -21.85 -8.94 -14.06
CA ASP A 260 -22.84 -8.55 -13.06
C ASP A 260 -23.81 -7.47 -13.56
N LEU A 261 -23.76 -7.05 -14.84
CA LEU A 261 -24.66 -6.04 -15.40
C LEU A 261 -26.13 -6.47 -15.29
N ALA A 262 -26.42 -7.77 -15.43
CA ALA A 262 -27.77 -8.29 -15.28
C ALA A 262 -28.31 -8.12 -13.84
N SER A 263 -27.44 -8.23 -12.85
CA SER A 263 -27.75 -8.08 -11.43
C SER A 263 -28.17 -6.65 -11.06
N LEU A 264 -27.85 -5.65 -11.90
CA LEU A 264 -28.31 -4.26 -11.71
C LEU A 264 -29.84 -4.13 -11.72
N ASN A 265 -30.57 -5.09 -12.30
CA ASN A 265 -32.03 -5.12 -12.25
C ASN A 265 -32.59 -5.46 -10.87
N GLU A 266 -31.80 -6.13 -10.04
CA GLU A 266 -32.16 -6.52 -8.68
C GLU A 266 -31.75 -5.45 -7.64
N ILE A 267 -30.87 -4.53 -8.04
CA ILE A 267 -30.43 -3.42 -7.19
C ILE A 267 -31.44 -2.28 -7.32
N GLY A 268 -32.12 -1.96 -6.21
CA GLY A 268 -33.08 -0.88 -6.15
C GLY A 268 -32.51 0.48 -6.55
N SER A 269 -33.33 1.33 -7.18
CA SER A 269 -32.96 2.66 -7.67
C SER A 269 -32.55 3.67 -6.57
N GLY A 270 -32.76 3.32 -5.31
CA GLY A 270 -32.30 4.05 -4.12
C GLY A 270 -30.81 3.88 -3.80
N ARG A 271 -30.03 3.25 -4.69
CA ARG A 271 -28.62 2.93 -4.48
C ARG A 271 -27.71 3.51 -5.55
N TYR A 272 -26.42 3.57 -5.23
CA TYR A 272 -25.33 3.72 -6.19
C TYR A 272 -24.42 2.51 -6.15
N VAL A 273 -23.76 2.28 -7.28
CA VAL A 273 -22.99 1.07 -7.54
C VAL A 273 -21.63 1.47 -8.11
N GLU A 274 -20.60 0.80 -7.63
CA GLU A 274 -19.28 0.75 -8.22
C GLU A 274 -19.11 -0.57 -8.99
N MET A 275 -18.42 -0.52 -10.12
CA MET A 275 -18.18 -1.70 -10.95
C MET A 275 -16.84 -1.61 -11.68
N ALA A 276 -16.10 -2.72 -11.73
CA ALA A 276 -14.94 -2.85 -12.59
C ALA A 276 -15.36 -3.32 -13.98
N ILE A 277 -14.91 -2.62 -15.01
CA ILE A 277 -15.07 -2.96 -16.41
C ILE A 277 -13.72 -3.39 -16.96
N SER A 278 -13.61 -4.63 -17.40
CA SER A 278 -12.46 -5.10 -18.17
C SER A 278 -12.75 -4.94 -19.65
N PHE A 279 -11.83 -4.33 -20.40
CA PHE A 279 -12.04 -4.03 -21.80
C PHE A 279 -11.70 -5.20 -22.74
N ASP A 280 -12.17 -5.12 -23.99
CA ASP A 280 -11.81 -6.03 -25.07
C ASP A 280 -10.36 -5.85 -25.56
N LYS A 281 -9.84 -4.62 -25.45
CA LYS A 281 -8.47 -4.21 -25.77
C LYS A 281 -8.07 -3.01 -24.91
N SER A 282 -6.85 -2.52 -25.08
CA SER A 282 -6.41 -1.32 -24.38
C SER A 282 -6.91 -0.02 -25.02
N TYR A 283 -7.13 0.97 -24.16
CA TYR A 283 -7.57 2.33 -24.51
C TYR A 283 -6.71 3.39 -23.81
N THR A 284 -6.84 4.65 -24.22
CA THR A 284 -6.34 5.83 -23.48
C THR A 284 -7.44 6.42 -22.59
N ALA A 285 -7.07 7.18 -21.57
CA ALA A 285 -8.02 7.82 -20.66
C ALA A 285 -9.00 8.73 -21.43
N ALA A 286 -8.48 9.48 -22.40
CA ALA A 286 -9.29 10.33 -23.27
C ALA A 286 -10.31 9.53 -24.11
N GLN A 287 -9.93 8.35 -24.62
CA GLN A 287 -10.85 7.48 -25.35
C GLN A 287 -11.94 6.93 -24.44
N ILE A 288 -11.58 6.53 -23.22
CA ILE A 288 -12.52 6.01 -22.22
C ILE A 288 -13.55 7.08 -21.86
N ASN A 289 -13.10 8.29 -21.53
CA ASN A 289 -13.99 9.42 -21.24
C ASN A 289 -14.94 9.76 -22.40
N ALA A 290 -14.51 9.57 -23.64
CA ALA A 290 -15.34 9.83 -24.81
C ALA A 290 -16.34 8.70 -25.12
N MET A 291 -16.06 7.46 -24.70
CA MET A 291 -16.88 6.29 -25.03
C MET A 291 -17.83 5.84 -23.92
N LEU A 292 -17.58 6.24 -22.67
CA LEU A 292 -18.46 5.91 -21.55
C LEU A 292 -19.83 6.62 -21.69
N PRO A 293 -20.95 5.93 -21.43
CA PRO A 293 -22.28 6.54 -21.50
C PRO A 293 -22.48 7.63 -20.44
N GLU A 294 -23.45 8.52 -20.68
CA GLU A 294 -23.84 9.53 -19.69
C GLU A 294 -24.30 8.88 -18.37
N GLY A 295 -23.88 9.45 -17.24
CA GLY A 295 -24.17 8.93 -15.91
C GLY A 295 -23.36 7.69 -15.50
N VAL A 296 -22.35 7.31 -16.30
CA VAL A 296 -21.32 6.34 -15.94
C VAL A 296 -20.02 7.11 -15.68
N HIS A 297 -19.65 7.25 -14.41
CA HIS A 297 -18.52 8.09 -14.03
C HIS A 297 -17.27 7.25 -13.81
N PRO A 298 -16.19 7.43 -14.59
CA PRO A 298 -14.93 6.78 -14.30
C PRO A 298 -14.34 7.33 -13.00
N VAL A 299 -13.86 6.44 -12.14
CA VAL A 299 -13.20 6.80 -10.88
C VAL A 299 -11.76 6.30 -10.81
N TRP A 300 -11.40 5.24 -11.55
CA TRP A 300 -10.05 4.70 -11.57
C TRP A 300 -9.74 3.92 -12.86
N TYR A 301 -8.54 4.05 -13.39
CA TYR A 301 -8.09 3.38 -14.62
C TYR A 301 -7.11 2.25 -14.33
N TRP A 302 -7.38 1.04 -14.82
CA TRP A 302 -6.51 -0.12 -14.68
C TRP A 302 -5.44 -0.14 -15.78
N VAL A 303 -4.17 -0.06 -15.43
CA VAL A 303 -3.05 0.04 -16.38
C VAL A 303 -2.43 -1.34 -16.67
N ASP A 304 -1.98 -1.52 -17.91
CA ASP A 304 -1.18 -2.65 -18.35
C ASP A 304 0.20 -2.61 -17.69
N THR A 305 0.38 -3.44 -16.67
CA THR A 305 1.67 -3.60 -15.96
C THR A 305 2.19 -5.04 -16.06
N TYR A 306 1.74 -5.79 -17.08
CA TYR A 306 1.95 -7.23 -17.22
C TYR A 306 3.12 -7.53 -18.15
N TYR A 307 4.31 -7.69 -17.55
CA TYR A 307 5.57 -7.99 -18.25
C TYR A 307 5.71 -9.45 -18.70
N ASP A 308 4.95 -10.36 -18.11
CA ASP A 308 4.89 -11.79 -18.46
C ASP A 308 3.41 -12.15 -18.65
N LYS A 309 2.87 -11.87 -19.84
CA LYS A 309 1.47 -12.19 -20.17
C LYS A 309 1.30 -13.68 -20.43
N GLU A 310 2.37 -14.35 -20.83
CA GLU A 310 2.48 -15.79 -21.00
C GLU A 310 2.18 -16.52 -19.68
N ALA A 311 2.52 -15.93 -18.53
CA ALA A 311 2.13 -16.45 -17.22
C ALA A 311 0.60 -16.60 -17.03
N TYR A 312 -0.19 -15.81 -17.76
CA TYR A 312 -1.66 -15.83 -17.73
C TYR A 312 -2.26 -16.70 -18.84
N THR A 313 -1.44 -17.37 -19.66
CA THR A 313 -1.96 -18.36 -20.61
C THR A 313 -2.18 -19.71 -19.91
N PRO A 314 -3.18 -20.51 -20.31
CA PRO A 314 -3.39 -21.83 -19.74
C PRO A 314 -2.10 -22.67 -19.87
N LYS A 315 -1.52 -23.08 -18.74
CA LYS A 315 -0.32 -23.91 -18.73
C LYS A 315 -0.70 -25.37 -18.60
N THR A 316 -0.32 -26.17 -19.58
CA THR A 316 -0.33 -27.63 -19.45
C THR A 316 0.89 -28.04 -18.64
N VAL A 317 0.67 -28.47 -17.39
CA VAL A 317 1.70 -29.08 -16.55
C VAL A 317 1.60 -30.59 -16.73
N VAL A 318 2.70 -31.23 -17.11
CA VAL A 318 2.79 -32.69 -17.14
C VAL A 318 3.30 -33.14 -15.78
N GLU A 319 2.43 -33.75 -14.97
CA GLU A 319 2.79 -34.30 -13.66
C GLU A 319 2.94 -35.82 -13.75
N GLU A 320 3.99 -36.37 -13.15
CA GLU A 320 4.16 -37.81 -13.01
C GLU A 320 3.40 -38.31 -11.79
N GLN A 321 2.31 -39.04 -12.02
CA GLN A 321 1.50 -39.64 -10.99
C GLN A 321 1.84 -41.12 -10.84
N LYS A 322 2.34 -41.49 -9.65
CA LYS A 322 2.57 -42.89 -9.31
C LYS A 322 1.24 -43.57 -8.95
N MET A 323 0.88 -44.57 -9.73
CA MET A 323 -0.33 -45.36 -9.55
C MET A 323 -0.18 -46.37 -8.41
N PRO A 324 -1.30 -46.91 -7.86
CA PRO A 324 -1.27 -47.92 -6.81
C PRO A 324 -0.49 -49.19 -7.15
N ASP A 325 -0.37 -49.53 -8.44
CA ASP A 325 0.42 -50.67 -8.96
C ASP A 325 1.93 -50.37 -9.11
N GLY A 326 2.36 -49.17 -8.76
CA GLY A 326 3.75 -48.72 -8.85
C GLY A 326 4.16 -48.14 -10.20
N SER A 327 3.29 -48.16 -11.22
CA SER A 327 3.53 -47.52 -12.51
C SER A 327 3.50 -46.00 -12.40
N ILE A 328 4.24 -45.31 -13.28
CA ILE A 328 4.22 -43.85 -13.39
C ILE A 328 3.38 -43.48 -14.61
N LYS A 329 2.35 -42.66 -14.41
CA LYS A 329 1.54 -42.10 -15.49
C LYS A 329 1.77 -40.60 -15.56
N GLN A 330 2.09 -40.10 -16.75
CA GLN A 330 2.06 -38.67 -17.01
C GLN A 330 0.62 -38.20 -17.11
N VAL A 331 0.25 -37.25 -16.25
CA VAL A 331 -1.06 -36.62 -16.23
C VAL A 331 -0.86 -35.17 -16.63
N GLU A 332 -1.44 -34.80 -17.77
CA GLU A 332 -1.53 -33.42 -18.19
C GLU A 332 -2.60 -32.71 -17.37
N ARG A 333 -2.20 -31.69 -16.63
CA ARG A 333 -3.09 -30.79 -15.91
C ARG A 333 -2.98 -29.40 -16.51
N VAL A 334 -4.04 -28.97 -17.19
CA VAL A 334 -4.17 -27.59 -17.65
C VAL A 334 -4.59 -26.75 -16.45
N THR A 335 -3.75 -25.78 -16.07
CA THR A 335 -4.15 -24.75 -15.11
C THR A 335 -4.86 -23.64 -15.88
N PRO A 336 -6.19 -23.48 -15.72
CA PRO A 336 -6.92 -22.42 -16.38
C PRO A 336 -6.51 -21.04 -15.81
N PRO A 337 -6.63 -19.96 -16.61
CA PRO A 337 -6.27 -18.63 -16.17
C PRO A 337 -7.33 -18.05 -15.22
N ALA A 338 -6.89 -17.30 -14.21
CA ALA A 338 -7.77 -16.62 -13.26
C ALA A 338 -7.65 -15.09 -13.43
N PRO A 339 -8.73 -14.33 -13.22
CA PRO A 339 -8.68 -12.87 -13.21
C PRO A 339 -7.94 -12.36 -11.97
N ASP A 340 -7.42 -11.14 -12.05
CA ASP A 340 -6.74 -10.51 -10.93
C ASP A 340 -7.71 -9.89 -9.92
N SER A 341 -7.31 -9.90 -8.66
CA SER A 341 -8.02 -9.18 -7.60
C SER A 341 -7.78 -7.67 -7.71
N ALA A 342 -8.74 -6.87 -7.23
CA ALA A 342 -8.55 -5.45 -6.97
C ALA A 342 -7.31 -5.10 -6.13
N ARG A 343 -6.75 -6.07 -5.40
CA ARG A 343 -5.55 -5.90 -4.57
C ARG A 343 -4.23 -6.03 -5.35
N ASP A 344 -4.28 -6.63 -6.53
CA ASP A 344 -3.11 -7.03 -7.31
C ASP A 344 -2.96 -6.24 -8.62
N VAL A 345 -3.90 -5.31 -8.88
CA VAL A 345 -3.90 -4.44 -10.06
C VAL A 345 -3.33 -3.06 -9.77
N TYR A 346 -2.71 -2.47 -10.79
CA TYR A 346 -2.12 -1.14 -10.74
C TYR A 346 -2.81 -0.18 -11.71
N GLY A 347 -2.82 1.10 -11.38
CA GLY A 347 -3.59 2.09 -12.12
C GLY A 347 -3.55 3.46 -11.48
N PHE A 348 -4.49 4.33 -11.82
CA PHE A 348 -4.53 5.70 -11.31
C PHE A 348 -5.95 6.25 -11.28
N ASP A 349 -6.19 7.23 -10.42
CA ASP A 349 -7.50 7.86 -10.28
C ASP A 349 -7.92 8.61 -11.54
N ALA A 350 -9.20 8.46 -11.92
CA ALA A 350 -9.76 9.14 -13.09
C ALA A 350 -10.09 10.61 -12.82
N ASN A 351 -10.26 10.98 -11.55
CA ASN A 351 -10.56 12.34 -11.11
C ASN A 351 -9.69 12.70 -9.91
N MET A 352 -8.44 13.13 -10.13
CA MET A 352 -7.53 13.62 -9.09
C MET A 352 -7.92 15.04 -8.56
N GLY A 353 -9.12 15.53 -8.89
CA GLY A 353 -9.64 16.85 -8.54
C GLY A 353 -9.05 18.00 -9.37
N ASP A 354 -9.66 19.18 -9.31
CA ASP A 354 -9.18 20.44 -9.91
C ASP A 354 -7.91 21.01 -9.21
N SER A 355 -7.08 20.15 -8.64
CA SER A 355 -5.81 20.53 -8.00
C SER A 355 -4.66 20.55 -9.00
N GLU A 356 -3.62 21.32 -8.72
CA GLU A 356 -2.35 21.31 -9.47
C GLU A 356 -1.65 19.92 -9.50
N GLU A 357 -2.21 18.94 -8.78
CA GLU A 357 -1.65 17.61 -8.54
C GLU A 357 -2.11 16.53 -9.52
N GLY A 358 -3.02 16.76 -10.49
CA GLY A 358 -3.30 15.80 -11.57
C GLY A 358 -4.61 16.01 -12.32
N GLN A 359 -4.73 15.44 -13.53
CA GLN A 359 -5.88 15.62 -14.42
C GLN A 359 -6.60 14.31 -14.79
N GLY A 360 -6.27 13.19 -14.13
CA GLY A 360 -6.80 11.87 -14.48
C GLY A 360 -6.25 11.37 -15.82
N THR A 361 -4.96 11.62 -16.06
CA THR A 361 -4.26 11.30 -17.31
C THR A 361 -3.13 10.30 -17.09
N GLU A 362 -2.66 9.67 -18.17
CA GLU A 362 -1.52 8.75 -18.16
C GLU A 362 -0.25 9.37 -17.54
N LYS A 363 -0.11 10.70 -17.64
CA LYS A 363 0.98 11.46 -17.01
C LYS A 363 0.96 11.35 -15.49
N ASP A 364 -0.22 11.31 -14.88
CA ASP A 364 -0.38 11.23 -13.43
C ASP A 364 0.13 9.88 -12.90
N PHE A 365 -0.09 8.80 -13.66
CA PHE A 365 0.47 7.49 -13.35
C PHE A 365 2.00 7.49 -13.42
N LEU A 366 2.57 8.03 -14.50
CA LEU A 366 4.04 8.11 -14.63
C LEU A 366 4.68 8.95 -13.52
N ARG A 367 4.09 10.09 -13.16
CA ARG A 367 4.56 10.90 -12.02
C ARG A 367 4.52 10.12 -10.71
N SER A 368 3.46 9.33 -10.49
CA SER A 368 3.33 8.50 -9.28
C SER A 368 4.42 7.42 -9.22
N LEU A 369 4.77 6.81 -10.37
CA LEU A 369 5.91 5.89 -10.47
C LEU A 369 7.25 6.59 -10.16
N GLU A 370 7.49 7.76 -10.75
CA GLU A 370 8.71 8.55 -10.52
C GLU A 370 8.87 8.98 -9.05
N ASN A 371 7.77 9.38 -8.41
CA ASN A 371 7.74 9.72 -6.99
C ASN A 371 8.12 8.51 -6.12
N GLY A 372 7.55 7.34 -6.40
CA GLY A 372 7.86 6.09 -5.70
C GLY A 372 9.33 5.66 -5.88
N LEU A 373 9.84 5.75 -7.10
CA LEU A 373 11.25 5.48 -7.42
C LEU A 373 12.21 6.41 -6.70
N THR A 374 11.90 7.70 -6.67
CA THR A 374 12.71 8.73 -5.99
C THR A 374 12.71 8.51 -4.48
N TYR A 375 11.58 8.07 -3.93
CA TYR A 375 11.46 7.84 -2.50
C TYR A 375 12.23 6.59 -2.02
N GLY A 376 12.24 5.50 -2.81
CA GLY A 376 13.23 4.43 -2.66
C GLY A 376 13.06 3.53 -1.42
N LYS A 377 11.82 3.31 -0.97
CA LYS A 377 11.51 2.51 0.23
C LYS A 377 10.91 1.14 -0.11
N LYS A 378 10.00 0.60 0.70
CA LYS A 378 9.50 -0.79 0.68
C LYS A 378 9.06 -1.23 -0.71
N TYR A 379 8.34 -0.37 -1.43
CA TYR A 379 7.74 -0.69 -2.72
C TYR A 379 8.62 -0.32 -3.93
N TYR A 380 9.89 0.05 -3.71
CA TYR A 380 10.80 0.45 -4.78
C TYR A 380 10.91 -0.61 -5.90
N ALA A 381 10.97 -1.90 -5.53
CA ALA A 381 11.09 -2.99 -6.50
C ALA A 381 9.86 -3.06 -7.43
N GLU A 382 8.65 -2.94 -6.89
CA GLU A 382 7.40 -2.88 -7.64
C GLU A 382 7.38 -1.67 -8.59
N TYR A 383 7.69 -0.47 -8.11
CA TYR A 383 7.77 0.72 -8.97
C TYR A 383 8.76 0.54 -10.11
N LYS A 384 9.96 0.02 -9.80
CA LYS A 384 11.01 -0.23 -10.78
C LYS A 384 10.57 -1.25 -11.82
N LYS A 385 9.91 -2.32 -11.39
CA LYS A 385 9.39 -3.35 -12.30
C LYS A 385 8.38 -2.77 -13.30
N ILE A 386 7.42 -1.99 -12.82
CA ILE A 386 6.41 -1.35 -13.65
C ILE A 386 7.04 -0.33 -14.59
N TYR A 387 7.90 0.55 -14.08
CA TYR A 387 8.58 1.57 -14.87
C TYR A 387 9.46 0.97 -15.96
N ASP A 388 10.22 -0.09 -15.65
CA ASP A 388 11.07 -0.79 -16.62
C ASP A 388 10.25 -1.52 -17.69
N TYR A 389 9.09 -2.06 -17.33
CA TYR A 389 8.17 -2.63 -18.30
C TYR A 389 7.65 -1.57 -19.29
N LEU A 390 7.14 -0.45 -18.77
CA LEU A 390 6.57 0.62 -19.60
C LEU A 390 7.62 1.29 -20.49
N LYS A 391 8.84 1.47 -20.00
CA LYS A 391 9.92 2.08 -20.80
C LYS A 391 10.40 1.14 -21.91
N GLY A 392 10.36 -0.18 -21.69
CA GLY A 392 10.96 -1.17 -22.58
C GLY A 392 12.43 -0.86 -22.87
N GLY A 393 12.78 -0.70 -24.15
CA GLY A 393 14.14 -0.34 -24.59
C GLY A 393 14.47 1.17 -24.57
N LYS A 394 13.55 2.03 -24.11
CA LYS A 394 13.75 3.49 -24.10
C LYS A 394 14.41 3.97 -22.81
N GLU A 395 14.92 5.20 -22.83
CA GLU A 395 15.48 5.87 -21.66
C GLU A 395 14.42 6.07 -20.55
N LYS A 396 13.20 6.47 -20.94
CA LYS A 396 12.06 6.67 -20.03
C LYS A 396 10.72 6.34 -20.72
N PRO A 397 9.69 5.92 -19.97
CA PRO A 397 8.36 5.74 -20.51
C PRO A 397 7.74 7.10 -20.86
N THR A 398 6.74 7.06 -21.73
CA THR A 398 5.93 8.21 -22.14
C THR A 398 4.45 7.87 -21.93
N GLU A 399 3.58 8.88 -21.96
CA GLU A 399 2.13 8.68 -21.80
C GLU A 399 1.55 7.65 -22.78
N ARG A 400 2.15 7.53 -23.98
CA ARG A 400 1.72 6.55 -24.99
C ARG A 400 1.97 5.10 -24.59
N ASP A 401 2.87 4.87 -23.64
CA ASP A 401 3.23 3.54 -23.15
C ASP A 401 2.29 3.05 -22.05
N VAL A 402 1.58 3.98 -21.41
CA VAL A 402 0.55 3.67 -20.42
C VAL A 402 -0.72 3.25 -21.18
N LYS A 403 -1.00 1.96 -21.17
CA LYS A 403 -2.19 1.38 -21.80
C LYS A 403 -3.20 1.02 -20.73
N ILE A 404 -4.46 1.41 -20.89
CA ILE A 404 -5.51 1.14 -19.90
C ILE A 404 -6.31 -0.08 -20.35
N LEU A 405 -6.34 -1.12 -19.52
CA LEU A 405 -6.99 -2.41 -19.77
C LEU A 405 -8.42 -2.48 -19.24
N GLY A 406 -8.80 -1.54 -18.37
CA GLY A 406 -10.12 -1.46 -17.79
C GLY A 406 -10.33 -0.19 -16.98
N VAL A 407 -11.53 -0.02 -16.47
CA VAL A 407 -11.93 1.15 -15.70
C VAL A 407 -12.85 0.74 -14.56
N VAL A 408 -12.68 1.35 -13.38
CA VAL A 408 -13.70 1.31 -12.34
C VAL A 408 -14.60 2.52 -12.52
N VAL A 409 -15.90 2.26 -12.55
CA VAL A 409 -16.95 3.26 -12.73
C VAL A 409 -17.92 3.26 -11.57
N THR A 410 -18.52 4.42 -11.32
CA THR A 410 -19.65 4.56 -10.41
C THR A 410 -20.87 5.11 -11.14
N GLY A 411 -22.05 4.84 -10.60
CA GLY A 411 -23.30 5.36 -11.13
C GLY A 411 -24.53 4.77 -10.44
N SER A 412 -25.70 5.16 -10.92
CA SER A 412 -26.95 4.50 -10.56
C SER A 412 -27.07 3.14 -11.26
N PRO A 413 -27.83 2.18 -10.71
CA PRO A 413 -28.10 0.93 -11.41
C PRO A 413 -28.67 1.15 -12.82
N ASP A 414 -29.51 2.17 -13.01
CA ASP A 414 -30.11 2.48 -14.31
C ASP A 414 -29.12 3.07 -15.32
N SER A 415 -28.20 3.93 -14.89
CA SER A 415 -27.17 4.48 -15.79
C SER A 415 -26.13 3.41 -16.16
N LEU A 416 -25.72 2.56 -15.22
CA LEU A 416 -24.75 1.48 -15.49
C LEU A 416 -25.28 0.42 -16.46
N LYS A 417 -26.60 0.22 -16.58
CA LYS A 417 -27.19 -0.66 -17.61
C LYS A 417 -26.84 -0.25 -19.04
N ALA A 418 -26.49 1.02 -19.28
CA ALA A 418 -26.04 1.49 -20.60
C ALA A 418 -24.75 0.80 -21.08
N LEU A 419 -24.01 0.14 -20.17
CA LEU A 419 -22.83 -0.68 -20.49
C LEU A 419 -23.20 -2.06 -21.06
N GLN A 420 -24.46 -2.49 -20.96
CA GLN A 420 -24.91 -3.78 -21.45
C GLN A 420 -24.83 -3.86 -22.97
N GLY A 421 -24.14 -4.89 -23.48
CA GLY A 421 -23.98 -5.13 -24.91
C GLY A 421 -22.97 -4.21 -25.60
N GLN A 422 -22.28 -3.33 -24.85
CA GLN A 422 -21.24 -2.49 -25.42
C GLN A 422 -20.04 -3.36 -25.88
N PRO A 423 -19.54 -3.19 -27.12
CA PRO A 423 -18.52 -4.08 -27.67
C PRO A 423 -17.17 -3.97 -26.97
N TYR A 424 -16.91 -2.85 -26.29
CA TYR A 424 -15.69 -2.66 -25.52
C TYR A 424 -15.72 -3.34 -24.15
N VAL A 425 -16.87 -3.84 -23.68
CA VAL A 425 -17.00 -4.49 -22.36
C VAL A 425 -16.78 -5.99 -22.51
N LYS A 426 -15.66 -6.49 -21.98
CA LYS A 426 -15.35 -7.93 -21.96
C LYS A 426 -15.86 -8.61 -20.70
N ALA A 427 -15.72 -7.94 -19.55
CA ALA A 427 -16.25 -8.37 -18.26
C ALA A 427 -16.70 -7.15 -17.46
N ALA A 428 -17.69 -7.36 -16.59
CA ALA A 428 -18.23 -6.33 -15.72
C ALA A 428 -18.48 -6.93 -14.33
N VAL A 429 -17.76 -6.46 -13.31
CA VAL A 429 -17.72 -7.09 -11.99
C VAL A 429 -18.11 -6.09 -10.93
N LEU A 430 -19.19 -6.38 -10.20
CA LEU A 430 -19.72 -5.54 -9.13
C LEU A 430 -18.64 -5.28 -8.05
N GLY A 431 -18.55 -4.03 -7.62
CA GLY A 431 -17.75 -3.62 -6.47
C GLY A 431 -18.65 -3.21 -5.32
N ALA A 432 -18.40 -2.02 -4.81
CA ALA A 432 -19.19 -1.47 -3.73
C ALA A 432 -20.64 -1.11 -4.14
N VAL A 433 -21.59 -1.33 -3.23
CA VAL A 433 -22.99 -0.89 -3.37
C VAL A 433 -23.37 -0.08 -2.14
N VAL A 434 -23.98 1.08 -2.35
CA VAL A 434 -24.31 2.04 -1.29
C VAL A 434 -25.73 2.54 -1.40
N ASP A 435 -26.38 2.78 -0.27
CA ASP A 435 -27.65 3.48 -0.22
C ASP A 435 -27.42 5.00 -0.42
N LYS A 436 -28.37 5.68 -1.07
CA LYS A 436 -28.30 7.12 -1.34
C LYS A 436 -28.39 8.00 -0.10
N TYR A 437 -29.08 7.54 0.95
CA TYR A 437 -29.43 8.31 2.16
C TYR A 437 -29.36 7.47 3.43
#